data_AF-A0A940RBU6-F1
#
_entry.id   AF-A0A940RBU6-F1
#
_cell.length_a   1.000
_cell.length_b   1.000
_cell.length_c   1.000
_cell.angle_alpha   90.00
_cell.angle_beta   90.00
_cell.angle_gamma   90.00
#
_symmetry.space_group_name_H-M   'P 1'
#
loop_
_entity.id
_entity.type
_entity.pdbx_description
1 polymer ?
#
loop_
_entity_poly.entity_id
_entity_poly.type
_entity_poly.pdbx_seq_one_letter_code
_entity_poly.pdbx_strand_id
1 'polypeptide(L)'
;ASYRAVERISTTPANQDFFRDSAKLVVIAISDEDECSNGKCSRDADKSVPQNLVNLVHDRFGNEKVFIFDSIIRATADKACTTAAVASIYEAMANLTGGVIGSVCATDYTSILSSIGTKTAALVKSINLNCQPVDIDGDGKVDFALTNDRGESISSGFSISGTTVSFASSLPEGSYTAQYGCSLLNP
;
A
#
# COMPACT_ATOMS: atom_id res chain seq x y z
N ALA A 1 -8.55 8.74 8.72
CA ALA A 1 -7.63 9.90 8.74
C ALA A 1 -6.91 10.12 7.39
N SER A 2 -6.14 9.15 6.87
CA SER A 2 -5.29 9.33 5.67
C SER A 2 -6.06 9.74 4.41
N TYR A 3 -7.23 9.15 4.17
CA TYR A 3 -8.11 9.55 3.06
C TYR A 3 -8.44 11.04 3.11
N ARG A 4 -8.83 11.55 4.27
CA ARG A 4 -9.19 12.96 4.46
C ARG A 4 -7.98 13.89 4.28
N ALA A 5 -6.79 13.43 4.65
CA ALA A 5 -5.57 14.21 4.44
C ALA A 5 -5.30 14.42 2.93
N VAL A 6 -5.43 13.35 2.12
CA VAL A 6 -5.24 13.42 0.67
C VAL A 6 -6.39 14.16 -0.03
N GLU A 7 -7.64 13.91 0.37
CA GLU A 7 -8.83 14.57 -0.18
C GLU A 7 -8.75 16.11 -0.05
N ARG A 8 -8.20 16.59 1.07
CA ARG A 8 -8.22 18.01 1.43
C ARG A 8 -7.00 18.79 0.97
N ILE A 9 -6.12 18.22 0.13
CA ILE A 9 -4.92 18.91 -0.37
C ILE A 9 -5.27 20.23 -1.06
N SER A 10 -6.35 20.29 -1.83
CA SER A 10 -6.77 21.50 -2.55
C SER A 10 -7.35 22.60 -1.65
N THR A 11 -7.73 22.27 -0.42
CA THR A 11 -8.46 23.17 0.50
C THR A 11 -7.72 23.43 1.80
N THR A 12 -6.64 22.69 2.09
CA THR A 12 -5.85 22.79 3.32
C THR A 12 -4.39 23.05 2.97
N PRO A 13 -3.88 24.29 3.14
CA PRO A 13 -2.49 24.63 2.80
C PRO A 13 -1.43 23.72 3.43
N ALA A 14 -1.61 23.34 4.71
CA ALA A 14 -0.69 22.42 5.38
C ALA A 14 -0.59 21.04 4.69
N ASN A 15 -1.68 20.55 4.09
CA ASN A 15 -1.65 19.30 3.34
C ASN A 15 -0.94 19.53 2.00
N GLN A 16 -1.22 20.65 1.32
CA GLN A 16 -0.54 21.02 0.08
C GLN A 16 0.98 21.06 0.23
N ASP A 17 1.48 21.63 1.33
CA ASP A 17 2.92 21.73 1.57
C ASP A 17 3.56 20.39 1.96
N PHE A 18 2.78 19.46 2.51
CA PHE A 18 3.24 18.14 2.91
C PHE A 18 3.39 17.18 1.71
N PHE A 19 2.40 17.14 0.82
CA PHE A 19 2.39 16.19 -0.29
C PHE A 19 3.12 16.74 -1.51
N ARG A 20 4.19 16.06 -1.93
CA ARG A 20 4.97 16.40 -3.14
C ARG A 20 4.72 15.40 -4.24
N ASP A 21 4.42 15.82 -5.47
CA ASP A 21 4.02 14.93 -6.57
C ASP A 21 4.99 13.76 -6.82
N SER A 22 6.29 14.03 -6.92
CA SER A 22 7.32 13.02 -7.23
C SER A 22 7.86 12.24 -6.01
N ALA A 23 7.43 12.55 -4.79
CA ALA A 23 7.87 11.80 -3.60
C ALA A 23 7.21 10.42 -3.52
N LYS A 24 7.81 9.46 -2.84
CA LYS A 24 7.06 8.26 -2.40
C LYS A 24 6.31 8.60 -1.10
N LEU A 25 5.10 8.07 -0.94
CA LEU A 25 4.26 8.30 0.24
C LEU A 25 4.23 7.03 1.09
N VAL A 26 4.65 7.17 2.35
CA VAL A 26 4.52 6.11 3.36
C VAL A 26 3.63 6.64 4.47
N VAL A 27 2.61 5.86 4.82
CA VAL A 27 1.74 6.13 5.96
C VAL A 27 1.96 5.01 6.97
N ILE A 28 2.22 5.39 8.22
CA ILE A 28 2.30 4.45 9.34
C ILE A 28 1.10 4.75 10.24
N ALA A 29 0.15 3.81 10.32
CA ALA A 29 -0.95 3.89 11.27
C ALA A 29 -0.61 3.10 12.53
N ILE A 30 -0.64 3.75 13.68
CA ILE A 30 -0.51 3.11 14.99
C ILE A 30 -1.83 3.34 15.71
N SER A 31 -2.55 2.26 16.01
CA SER A 31 -3.91 2.39 16.54
C SER A 31 -4.33 1.15 17.33
N ASP A 32 -5.10 1.36 18.38
CA ASP A 32 -5.78 0.32 19.15
C ASP A 32 -7.16 -0.05 18.56
N GLU A 33 -7.59 0.60 17.48
CA GLU A 33 -8.80 0.28 16.71
C GLU A 33 -8.68 0.70 15.23
N ASP A 34 -9.64 0.33 14.37
CA ASP A 34 -9.72 0.92 13.00
C ASP A 34 -10.58 2.19 12.97
N GLU A 35 -10.66 2.84 11.79
CA GLU A 35 -11.47 4.06 11.55
C GLU A 35 -12.96 3.91 11.91
N CYS A 36 -13.43 2.67 12.06
CA CYS A 36 -14.81 2.36 12.37
C CYS A 36 -15.00 1.73 13.75
N SER A 37 -13.94 1.60 14.56
CA SER A 37 -13.87 0.86 15.83
C SER A 37 -14.17 -0.66 15.76
N ASN A 38 -14.91 -1.11 14.75
CA ASN A 38 -15.42 -2.46 14.60
C ASN A 38 -15.43 -2.94 13.13
N GLY A 39 -14.73 -2.23 12.24
CA GLY A 39 -14.73 -2.49 10.80
C GLY A 39 -16.03 -2.14 10.05
N LYS A 40 -17.01 -1.51 10.71
CA LYS A 40 -18.31 -1.13 10.12
C LYS A 40 -18.54 0.38 10.22
N CYS A 41 -18.06 1.13 9.24
CA CYS A 41 -18.30 2.56 9.19
C CYS A 41 -19.74 2.86 8.80
N SER A 42 -20.47 3.55 9.68
CA SER A 42 -21.84 4.01 9.42
C SER A 42 -21.90 5.33 8.64
N ARG A 43 -20.80 6.08 8.60
CA ARG A 43 -20.66 7.36 7.93
C ARG A 43 -19.43 7.35 7.03
N ASP A 44 -19.56 7.88 5.82
CA ASP A 44 -18.47 7.96 4.84
C ASP A 44 -17.75 6.60 4.66
N ALA A 45 -18.54 5.51 4.58
CA ALA A 45 -18.03 4.15 4.52
C ALA A 45 -17.09 3.93 3.32
N ASP A 46 -17.36 4.63 2.22
CA ASP A 46 -16.53 4.70 1.02
C ASP A 46 -15.08 5.11 1.34
N LYS A 47 -14.87 6.01 2.30
CA LYS A 47 -13.53 6.53 2.67
C LYS A 47 -12.73 5.57 3.54
N SER A 48 -13.39 4.50 4.00
CA SER A 48 -12.81 3.43 4.81
C SER A 48 -12.61 2.15 4.00
N VAL A 49 -12.95 2.17 2.71
CA VAL A 49 -12.63 1.08 1.77
C VAL A 49 -11.16 1.23 1.33
N PRO A 50 -10.32 0.20 1.52
CA PRO A 50 -8.90 0.32 1.22
C PRO A 50 -8.56 0.75 -0.21
N GLN A 51 -9.25 0.15 -1.18
CA GLN A 51 -9.05 0.45 -2.60
C GLN A 51 -9.36 1.92 -2.92
N ASN A 52 -10.34 2.54 -2.27
CA ASN A 52 -10.71 3.93 -2.54
C ASN A 52 -9.59 4.89 -2.10
N LEU A 53 -8.81 4.56 -1.07
CA LEU A 53 -7.64 5.35 -0.70
C LEU A 53 -6.52 5.23 -1.75
N VAL A 54 -6.26 4.01 -2.24
CA VAL A 54 -5.27 3.78 -3.31
C VAL A 54 -5.66 4.55 -4.57
N ASN A 55 -6.92 4.42 -5.01
CA ASN A 55 -7.46 5.15 -6.15
C ASN A 55 -7.33 6.66 -5.97
N LEU A 56 -7.71 7.20 -4.80
CA LEU A 56 -7.59 8.63 -4.53
C LEU A 56 -6.14 9.13 -4.64
N VAL A 57 -5.17 8.34 -4.17
CA VAL A 57 -3.74 8.68 -4.29
C VAL A 57 -3.30 8.68 -5.77
N HIS A 58 -3.71 7.70 -6.57
CA HIS A 58 -3.39 7.66 -7.99
C HIS A 58 -4.08 8.77 -8.78
N ASP A 59 -5.36 9.03 -8.53
CA ASP A 59 -6.10 10.14 -9.14
C ASP A 59 -5.45 11.48 -8.84
N ARG A 60 -4.86 11.62 -7.64
CA ARG A 60 -4.23 12.86 -7.20
C ARG A 60 -2.82 13.06 -7.73
N PHE A 61 -2.01 12.02 -7.75
CA PHE A 61 -0.56 12.12 -7.98
C PHE A 61 -0.06 11.33 -9.21
N GLY A 62 -0.95 10.67 -9.93
CA GLY A 62 -0.64 9.75 -11.02
C GLY A 62 -0.28 8.34 -10.54
N ASN A 63 -0.33 7.38 -11.48
CA ASN A 63 -0.10 5.95 -11.23
C ASN A 63 1.34 5.63 -10.80
N GLU A 64 2.29 6.53 -11.05
CA GLU A 64 3.70 6.35 -10.69
C GLU A 64 3.99 6.62 -9.19
N LYS A 65 3.00 7.18 -8.48
CA LYS A 65 3.09 7.47 -7.06
C LYS A 65 3.17 6.17 -6.26
N VAL A 66 4.33 5.89 -5.68
CA VAL A 66 4.45 4.77 -4.74
C VAL A 66 3.80 5.15 -3.42
N PHE A 67 2.83 4.33 -3.02
CA PHE A 67 2.08 4.48 -1.79
C PHE A 67 2.13 3.18 -0.99
N ILE A 68 2.66 3.27 0.23
CA ILE A 68 2.70 2.19 1.21
C ILE A 68 1.93 2.60 2.46
N PHE A 69 1.17 1.67 3.00
CA PHE A 69 0.50 1.81 4.27
C PHE A 69 1.01 0.73 5.23
N ASP A 70 1.82 1.11 6.20
CA ASP A 70 2.21 0.25 7.32
C ASP A 70 1.19 0.39 8.46
N SER A 71 0.94 -0.68 9.19
CA SER A 71 0.02 -0.69 10.33
C SER A 71 0.65 -1.35 11.55
N ILE A 72 0.46 -0.74 12.72
CA ILE A 72 0.77 -1.28 14.03
C ILE A 72 -0.55 -1.29 14.80
N ILE A 73 -1.19 -2.46 14.81
CA ILE A 73 -2.60 -2.62 15.18
C ILE A 73 -2.80 -3.96 15.88
N ARG A 74 -4.03 -4.26 16.30
CA ARG A 74 -4.42 -5.66 16.50
C ARG A 74 -4.96 -6.25 15.19
N ALA A 75 -4.15 -7.12 14.56
CA ALA A 75 -4.56 -7.88 13.38
C ALA A 75 -5.66 -8.90 13.70
N THR A 76 -6.42 -9.33 12.70
CA THR A 76 -7.55 -10.26 12.85
C THR A 76 -7.11 -11.61 13.45
N ALA A 77 -5.91 -12.06 13.09
CA ALA A 77 -5.30 -13.29 13.59
C ALA A 77 -4.69 -13.16 14.99
N ASP A 78 -4.43 -11.94 15.49
CA ASP A 78 -3.80 -11.70 16.79
C ASP A 78 -4.82 -11.85 17.93
N LYS A 79 -4.95 -13.09 18.41
CA LYS A 79 -5.81 -13.43 19.56
C LYS A 79 -5.13 -13.14 20.91
N ALA A 80 -3.82 -12.97 20.94
CA ALA A 80 -3.07 -12.70 22.17
C ALA A 80 -3.24 -11.25 22.63
N CYS A 81 -3.41 -10.32 21.69
CA CYS A 81 -3.71 -8.92 21.98
C CYS A 81 -5.16 -8.74 22.45
N THR A 82 -5.35 -8.47 23.74
CA THR A 82 -6.69 -8.31 24.36
C THR A 82 -7.05 -6.86 24.71
N THR A 83 -6.07 -5.95 24.65
CA THR A 83 -6.24 -4.55 25.05
C THR A 83 -6.68 -3.62 23.92
N ALA A 84 -6.76 -4.13 22.69
CA ALA A 84 -7.12 -3.38 21.49
C ALA A 84 -8.26 -4.07 20.72
N ALA A 85 -9.02 -3.30 19.95
CA ALA A 85 -10.01 -3.82 19.01
C ALA A 85 -9.33 -4.29 17.72
N VAL A 86 -9.94 -5.27 17.03
CA VAL A 86 -9.44 -5.74 15.74
C VAL A 86 -9.58 -4.61 14.72
N ALA A 87 -8.48 -4.25 14.04
CA ALA A 87 -8.45 -3.16 13.07
C ALA A 87 -8.34 -3.69 11.64
N SER A 88 -9.39 -4.36 11.16
CA SER A 88 -9.37 -5.11 9.89
C SER A 88 -9.17 -4.22 8.67
N ILE A 89 -9.58 -2.95 8.73
CA ILE A 89 -9.42 -1.99 7.63
C ILE A 89 -7.95 -1.62 7.45
N TYR A 90 -7.22 -1.35 8.53
CA TYR A 90 -5.78 -1.04 8.46
C TYR A 90 -4.95 -2.27 8.11
N GLU A 91 -5.39 -3.46 8.55
CA GLU A 91 -4.82 -4.74 8.09
C GLU A 91 -4.98 -4.90 6.57
N ALA A 92 -6.20 -4.68 6.05
CA ALA A 92 -6.48 -4.76 4.63
C ALA A 92 -5.72 -3.69 3.81
N MET A 93 -5.59 -2.46 4.31
CA MET A 93 -4.75 -1.42 3.71
C MET A 93 -3.29 -1.84 3.60
N ALA A 94 -2.73 -2.40 4.67
CA ALA A 94 -1.34 -2.82 4.69
C ALA A 94 -1.08 -3.99 3.74
N ASN A 95 -1.98 -4.98 3.70
CA ASN A 95 -1.89 -6.08 2.75
C ASN A 95 -2.03 -5.58 1.30
N LEU A 96 -3.00 -4.70 1.02
CA LEU A 96 -3.25 -4.16 -0.32
C LEU A 96 -2.04 -3.40 -0.85
N THR A 97 -1.36 -2.62 -0.01
CA THR A 97 -0.20 -1.81 -0.44
C THR A 97 1.14 -2.53 -0.29
N GLY A 98 1.16 -3.69 0.35
CA GLY A 98 2.40 -4.44 0.65
C GLY A 98 3.19 -3.87 1.84
N GLY A 99 2.53 -3.16 2.75
CA GLY A 99 3.11 -2.63 3.99
C GLY A 99 3.47 -3.71 5.03
N VAL A 100 3.95 -3.26 6.18
CA VAL A 100 4.20 -4.08 7.38
C VAL A 100 2.95 -4.08 8.26
N ILE A 101 2.61 -5.23 8.83
CA ILE A 101 1.61 -5.35 9.90
C ILE A 101 2.36 -5.73 11.19
N GLY A 102 2.37 -4.82 12.16
CA GLY A 102 2.88 -5.02 13.51
C GLY A 102 1.76 -5.12 14.53
N SER A 103 2.04 -5.69 15.71
CA SER A 103 1.09 -5.75 16.82
C SER A 103 1.22 -4.52 17.73
N VAL A 104 0.12 -3.83 18.01
CA VAL A 104 0.06 -2.75 19.03
C VAL A 104 0.19 -3.29 20.47
N CYS A 105 0.05 -4.60 20.64
CA CYS A 105 0.29 -5.26 21.92
C CYS A 105 1.73 -5.77 22.07
N ALA A 106 2.61 -5.51 21.08
CA ALA A 106 4.01 -5.89 21.20
C ALA A 106 4.67 -5.15 22.36
N THR A 107 5.47 -5.86 23.15
CA THR A 107 6.27 -5.27 24.22
C THR A 107 7.54 -4.59 23.69
N ASP A 108 7.93 -4.91 22.45
CA ASP A 108 9.07 -4.33 21.74
C ASP A 108 8.72 -4.06 20.27
N TYR A 109 8.88 -2.81 19.85
CA TYR A 109 8.62 -2.34 18.50
C TYR A 109 9.86 -2.32 17.61
N THR A 110 11.04 -2.65 18.14
CA THR A 110 12.33 -2.49 17.43
C THR A 110 12.34 -3.22 16.09
N SER A 111 11.91 -4.48 16.05
CA SER A 111 11.87 -5.28 14.82
C SER A 111 10.85 -4.73 13.80
N ILE A 112 9.69 -4.26 14.29
CA ILE A 112 8.62 -3.68 13.48
C ILE A 112 9.10 -2.37 12.84
N LEU A 113 9.65 -1.46 13.65
CA LEU A 113 10.16 -0.17 13.18
C LEU A 113 11.38 -0.34 12.27
N SER A 114 12.26 -1.30 12.55
CA SER A 114 13.36 -1.65 11.64
C SER A 114 12.83 -2.14 10.30
N SER A 115 11.79 -2.99 10.30
CA SER A 115 11.18 -3.51 9.06
C SER A 115 10.54 -2.40 8.24
N ILE A 116 9.81 -1.49 8.90
CA ILE A 116 9.23 -0.29 8.25
C ILE A 116 10.33 0.59 7.66
N GLY A 117 11.41 0.84 8.41
CA GLY A 117 12.55 1.63 7.95
C GLY A 117 13.24 1.01 6.72
N THR A 118 13.50 -0.30 6.75
CA THR A 118 14.10 -1.03 5.62
C THR A 118 13.17 -1.03 4.40
N LYS A 119 11.86 -1.29 4.58
CA LYS A 119 10.90 -1.21 3.47
C LYS A 119 10.81 0.18 2.88
N THR A 120 10.75 1.22 3.72
CA THR A 120 10.73 2.62 3.28
C THR A 120 11.94 2.97 2.43
N ALA A 121 13.14 2.54 2.85
CA ALA A 121 14.36 2.75 2.08
C ALA A 121 14.33 1.99 0.73
N ALA A 122 13.72 0.79 0.68
CA ALA A 122 13.60 0.00 -0.54
C ALA A 122 12.64 0.61 -1.58
N LEU A 123 11.75 1.54 -1.18
CA LEU A 123 10.80 2.20 -2.10
C LEU A 123 11.46 3.02 -3.21
N VAL A 124 12.74 3.38 -3.05
CA VAL A 124 13.52 4.03 -4.11
C VAL A 124 13.69 3.14 -5.35
N LYS A 125 13.57 1.82 -5.19
CA LYS A 125 13.60 0.83 -6.27
C LYS A 125 12.25 0.16 -6.43
N SER A 126 11.16 0.93 -6.34
CA SER A 126 9.81 0.38 -6.43
C SER A 126 8.92 1.17 -7.37
N ILE A 127 7.97 0.46 -7.98
CA ILE A 127 6.82 1.05 -8.69
C ILE A 127 5.53 0.60 -8.00
N ASN A 128 4.46 1.35 -8.23
CA ASN A 128 3.13 1.01 -7.77
C ASN A 128 2.27 0.59 -8.95
N LEU A 129 1.33 -0.30 -8.68
CA LEU A 129 0.32 -0.79 -9.59
C LEU A 129 -1.03 -0.21 -9.14
N ASN A 130 -1.96 -0.08 -10.07
CA ASN A 130 -3.29 0.47 -9.80
C ASN A 130 -4.14 -0.49 -8.95
N CYS A 131 -3.81 -1.78 -8.98
CA CYS A 131 -4.50 -2.85 -8.28
C CYS A 131 -3.51 -3.97 -7.94
N GLN A 132 -3.93 -4.90 -7.09
CA GLN A 132 -3.19 -6.13 -6.88
C GLN A 132 -3.28 -7.00 -8.15
N PRO A 133 -2.14 -7.37 -8.76
CA PRO A 133 -2.14 -8.21 -9.94
C PRO A 133 -2.56 -9.65 -9.60
N VAL A 134 -3.24 -10.31 -10.53
CA VAL A 134 -3.82 -11.64 -10.32
C VAL A 134 -3.26 -12.68 -11.28
N ASP A 135 -3.42 -13.94 -10.91
CA ASP A 135 -3.24 -15.11 -11.76
C ASP A 135 -4.50 -15.29 -12.64
N ILE A 136 -4.40 -14.96 -13.92
CA ILE A 136 -5.50 -15.00 -14.89
C ILE A 136 -5.61 -16.39 -15.51
N ASP A 137 -4.49 -17.09 -15.69
CA ASP A 137 -4.44 -18.39 -16.36
C ASP A 137 -4.55 -19.61 -15.42
N GLY A 138 -4.46 -19.37 -14.10
CA GLY A 138 -4.63 -20.37 -13.04
C GLY A 138 -3.39 -21.23 -12.81
N ASP A 139 -2.20 -20.79 -13.24
CA ASP A 139 -0.95 -21.55 -13.09
C ASP A 139 -0.31 -21.47 -11.68
N GLY A 140 -0.92 -20.70 -10.78
CA GLY A 140 -0.46 -20.44 -9.42
C GLY A 140 0.54 -19.29 -9.32
N LYS A 141 0.80 -18.55 -10.39
CA LYS A 141 1.68 -17.38 -10.42
C LYS A 141 0.92 -16.15 -10.88
N VAL A 142 1.33 -14.99 -10.36
CA VAL A 142 0.77 -13.71 -10.78
C VAL A 142 1.19 -13.39 -12.21
N ASP A 143 0.23 -12.99 -13.04
CA ASP A 143 0.48 -12.49 -14.39
C ASP A 143 0.98 -11.05 -14.35
N PHE A 144 2.31 -10.91 -14.39
CA PHE A 144 2.98 -9.62 -14.46
C PHE A 144 4.14 -9.67 -15.45
N ALA A 145 4.15 -8.72 -16.37
CA ALA A 145 5.27 -8.49 -17.28
C ALA A 145 5.72 -7.04 -17.21
N LEU A 146 7.03 -6.83 -17.29
CA LEU A 146 7.63 -5.51 -17.37
C LEU A 146 8.51 -5.45 -18.62
N THR A 147 8.26 -4.47 -19.47
CA THR A 147 8.98 -4.31 -20.74
C THR A 147 9.55 -2.90 -20.83
N ASN A 148 10.80 -2.76 -21.27
CA ASN A 148 11.37 -1.43 -21.52
C ASN A 148 10.93 -0.87 -22.88
N ASP A 149 11.29 0.38 -23.15
CA ASP A 149 11.04 1.08 -24.42
C ASP A 149 11.68 0.42 -25.66
N ARG A 150 12.65 -0.49 -25.46
CA ARG A 150 13.27 -1.29 -26.52
C ARG A 150 12.57 -2.63 -26.79
N GLY A 151 11.53 -2.94 -26.02
CA GLY A 151 10.81 -4.22 -26.13
C GLY A 151 11.47 -5.38 -25.37
N GLU A 152 12.48 -5.12 -24.55
CA GLU A 152 13.14 -6.13 -23.73
C GLU A 152 12.32 -6.41 -22.47
N SER A 153 11.99 -7.68 -22.24
CA SER A 153 11.26 -8.11 -21.05
C SER A 153 12.19 -8.28 -19.85
N ILE A 154 11.83 -7.65 -18.73
CA ILE A 154 12.46 -7.86 -17.43
C ILE A 154 11.74 -9.01 -16.74
N SER A 155 12.36 -10.20 -16.75
CA SER A 155 11.74 -11.44 -16.27
C SER A 155 12.17 -11.86 -14.86
N SER A 156 13.09 -11.14 -14.22
CA SER A 156 13.60 -11.49 -12.89
C SER A 156 14.10 -10.26 -12.13
N GLY A 157 14.46 -10.46 -10.85
CA GLY A 157 15.01 -9.40 -10.01
C GLY A 157 13.97 -8.45 -9.42
N PHE A 158 12.69 -8.84 -9.42
CA PHE A 158 11.62 -8.13 -8.73
C PHE A 158 10.76 -9.07 -7.89
N SER A 159 10.05 -8.48 -6.92
CA SER A 159 9.03 -9.15 -6.11
C SER A 159 7.78 -8.27 -6.06
N ILE A 160 6.60 -8.90 -6.02
CA ILE A 160 5.31 -8.21 -5.94
C ILE A 160 4.70 -8.45 -4.56
N SER A 161 4.25 -7.38 -3.91
CA SER A 161 3.51 -7.43 -2.64
C SER A 161 2.37 -6.43 -2.69
N GLY A 162 1.13 -6.91 -2.71
CA GLY A 162 -0.04 -6.06 -2.91
C GLY A 162 0.05 -5.32 -4.25
N THR A 163 -0.06 -3.99 -4.22
CA THR A 163 0.10 -3.10 -5.36
C THR A 163 1.55 -2.68 -5.61
N THR A 164 2.53 -3.14 -4.83
CA THR A 164 3.91 -2.67 -4.95
C THR A 164 4.80 -3.71 -5.61
N VAL A 165 5.57 -3.28 -6.61
CA VAL A 165 6.64 -4.08 -7.22
C VAL A 165 7.98 -3.50 -6.79
N SER A 166 8.80 -4.32 -6.14
CA SER A 166 10.13 -3.93 -5.65
C SER A 166 11.22 -4.63 -6.45
N PHE A 167 12.24 -3.87 -6.87
CA PHE A 167 13.39 -4.35 -7.63
C PHE A 167 14.62 -4.54 -6.74
N ALA A 168 15.33 -5.65 -6.93
CA ALA A 168 16.57 -5.95 -6.20
C ALA A 168 17.69 -4.93 -6.53
N SER A 169 17.79 -4.55 -7.80
CA SER A 169 18.66 -3.51 -8.32
C SER A 169 17.85 -2.37 -8.92
N SER A 170 18.45 -1.18 -9.00
CA SER A 170 17.84 -0.10 -9.78
C SER A 170 17.69 -0.55 -11.22
N LEU A 171 16.54 -0.25 -11.83
CA LEU A 171 16.36 -0.44 -13.26
C LEU A 171 17.31 0.51 -14.03
N PRO A 172 17.85 0.09 -15.18
CA PRO A 172 18.52 1.00 -16.09
C PRO A 172 17.64 2.22 -16.41
N GLU A 173 18.27 3.35 -16.74
CA GLU A 173 17.55 4.52 -17.20
C GLU A 173 16.73 4.19 -18.47
N GLY A 174 15.48 4.62 -18.49
CA GLY A 174 14.55 4.36 -19.59
C GLY A 174 13.10 4.36 -19.13
N SER A 175 12.20 4.17 -20.09
CA SER A 175 10.76 4.02 -19.84
C SER A 175 10.40 2.55 -19.76
N TYR A 176 9.46 2.22 -18.86
CA TYR A 176 9.00 0.86 -18.63
C TYR A 176 7.49 0.81 -18.66
N THR A 177 6.95 -0.28 -19.20
CA THR A 177 5.52 -0.57 -19.21
C THR A 177 5.27 -1.85 -18.43
N ALA A 178 4.47 -1.74 -17.38
CA ALA A 178 3.96 -2.88 -16.62
C ALA A 178 2.66 -3.37 -17.25
N GLN A 179 2.56 -4.68 -17.52
CA GLN A 179 1.37 -5.36 -18.01
C GLN A 179 0.92 -6.36 -16.96
N TYR A 180 -0.31 -6.23 -16.50
CA TYR A 180 -0.91 -7.07 -15.46
C TYR A 180 -2.44 -6.97 -15.53
N GLY A 181 -3.13 -8.00 -15.05
CA GLY A 181 -4.58 -7.97 -14.85
C GLY A 181 -4.95 -7.63 -13.42
N CYS A 182 -6.08 -6.94 -13.25
CA CYS A 182 -6.75 -6.77 -11.96
C CYS A 182 -7.88 -7.77 -11.84
N SER A 183 -8.14 -8.31 -10.64
CA SER A 183 -9.50 -8.81 -10.38
C SER A 183 -10.44 -7.61 -10.34
N LEU A 184 -11.50 -7.66 -11.13
CA LEU A 184 -12.68 -6.87 -10.82
C LEU A 184 -13.25 -7.50 -9.55
N LEU A 185 -12.88 -6.98 -8.38
CA LEU A 185 -13.65 -7.23 -7.18
C LEU A 185 -15.07 -6.73 -7.48
N ASN A 186 -15.97 -7.65 -7.78
CA ASN A 186 -17.39 -7.35 -7.86
C ASN A 186 -17.80 -6.72 -6.52
N PRO A 187 -18.51 -5.59 -6.52
CA PRO A 187 -18.89 -4.86 -5.32
C PRO A 187 -19.73 -5.70 -4.35
#